data_AF-A0A7K1L182-F1
#
_entry.id   AF-A0A7K1L182-F1
#
_cell.length_a   1.000
_cell.length_b   1.000
_cell.length_c   1.000
_cell.angle_alpha   90.00
_cell.angle_beta   90.00
_cell.angle_gamma   90.00
#
_symmetry.space_group_name_H-M   'P 1'
#
loop_
_entity.id
_entity.type
_entity.pdbx_description
1 polymer ?
#
loop_
_entity_poly.entity_id
_entity_poly.type
_entity_poly.pdbx_seq_one_letter_code
_entity_poly.pdbx_strand_id
1 'polypeptide(L)'
;MDRCALFVDAGYLLADGSMAVHGTRHRETVSWDFGGLLQLLSNLARERTGVPLLRCYWYEATIEGRRSAEHEALADLPGLKLRLGRVRPGRREGVDIEIHRDLMTLARNGALADAVVVSGDEDLAQVVADAQDLGVRVTVVHVAVDGNWTISRVLRQECDDLIEIGSGHLRPYVNLLSGAESSSPSSLGTSPLSNGHGGGTSPIGPLRPTSQPGPPPSTPVVGRPPAPLVSPSVRDLGPAMTSNSPLSGSSMGTGPLPLPLPGGSGGSLGSSFGNSTTQPPMPLQAAPTPSPPSTTAPGPSPSSPPYNPPIPAPSPPPPQSPLSSQPSPLPSNTSQPMPAPSAGLQSPSPGPYTGPQQIAPVPAQQNAPTLADAVKAAHQEGQDFGESVARDAPALWLEAVLARKPRMPSDLEARLLQGSSLPIDFLLHDEVRHALRRGFWDALERSRR
;
A
#
# COMPACT_ATOMS: atom_id res chain seq x y z
N MET A 1 -24.10 -0.64 -14.76
CA MET A 1 -24.25 -1.49 -13.56
C MET A 1 -23.16 -1.07 -12.58
N ASP A 2 -23.38 0.05 -11.90
CA ASP A 2 -22.31 1.03 -11.72
C ASP A 2 -21.89 1.06 -10.24
N ARG A 3 -20.75 0.43 -9.95
CA ARG A 3 -20.16 0.30 -8.62
C ARG A 3 -18.65 0.27 -8.74
N CYS A 4 -17.97 0.78 -7.72
CA CYS A 4 -16.53 0.60 -7.56
C CYS A 4 -16.20 -0.44 -6.48
N ALA A 5 -15.00 -1.02 -6.53
CA ALA A 5 -14.41 -1.74 -5.40
C ALA A 5 -13.02 -1.19 -5.09
N LEU A 6 -12.69 -1.14 -3.80
CA LEU A 6 -11.41 -0.65 -3.30
C LEU A 6 -10.53 -1.86 -2.95
N PHE A 7 -9.28 -1.85 -3.41
CA PHE A 7 -8.26 -2.88 -3.17
C PHE A 7 -7.07 -2.21 -2.50
N VAL A 8 -6.65 -2.69 -1.33
CA VAL A 8 -5.60 -2.04 -0.53
C VAL A 8 -4.46 -3.01 -0.24
N ASP A 9 -3.28 -2.72 -0.78
CA ASP A 9 -2.03 -3.30 -0.28
C ASP A 9 -1.69 -2.63 1.05
N ALA A 10 -1.91 -3.36 2.15
CA ALA A 10 -1.62 -2.88 3.50
C ALA A 10 -0.11 -2.76 3.76
N GLY A 11 0.70 -3.57 3.10
CA GLY A 11 2.16 -3.53 3.20
C GLY A 11 2.71 -2.23 2.63
N TYR A 12 2.26 -1.85 1.43
CA TYR A 12 2.58 -0.55 0.83
C TYR A 12 1.99 0.60 1.64
N LEU A 13 0.67 0.65 1.83
CA LEU A 13 -0.02 1.80 2.41
C LEU A 13 0.51 2.16 3.80
N LEU A 14 0.69 1.17 4.68
CA LEU A 14 1.11 1.44 6.05
C LEU A 14 2.61 1.78 6.13
N ALA A 15 3.46 1.23 5.26
CA ALA A 15 4.90 1.51 5.26
C ALA A 15 5.25 2.85 4.59
N ASP A 16 4.71 3.14 3.40
CA ASP A 16 4.88 4.46 2.77
C ASP A 16 4.14 5.55 3.55
N GLY A 17 2.95 5.23 4.09
CA GLY A 17 2.18 6.18 4.91
C GLY A 17 2.84 6.54 6.24
N SER A 18 3.44 5.59 6.94
CA SER A 18 4.22 5.90 8.15
C SER A 18 5.52 6.63 7.84
N MET A 19 6.13 6.37 6.67
CA MET A 19 7.29 7.12 6.18
C MET A 19 6.93 8.58 5.88
N ALA A 20 5.87 8.82 5.10
CA ALA A 20 5.39 10.16 4.77
C ALA A 20 5.00 10.99 6.01
N VAL A 21 4.51 10.34 7.08
CA VAL A 21 3.96 11.05 8.26
C VAL A 21 4.95 11.17 9.43
N HIS A 22 5.83 10.18 9.64
CA HIS A 22 6.72 10.10 10.81
C HIS A 22 8.17 9.68 10.45
N GLY A 23 8.54 9.56 9.17
CA GLY A 23 9.90 9.24 8.74
C GLY A 23 10.35 7.79 9.01
N THR A 24 9.42 6.88 9.30
CA THR A 24 9.68 5.48 9.68
C THR A 24 8.90 4.51 8.82
N ARG A 25 9.50 3.37 8.44
CA ARG A 25 8.82 2.23 7.79
C ARG A 25 8.56 1.07 8.76
N HIS A 26 8.90 1.25 10.03
CA HIS A 26 8.76 0.24 11.07
C HIS A 26 7.33 0.22 11.61
N ARG A 27 6.52 -0.76 11.19
CA ARG A 27 5.12 -0.92 11.62
C ARG A 27 5.00 -1.03 13.14
N GLU A 28 5.99 -1.65 13.78
CA GLU A 28 6.13 -1.76 15.23
C GLU A 28 6.34 -0.42 15.98
N THR A 29 6.64 0.67 15.26
CA THR A 29 6.83 2.01 15.82
C THR A 29 5.60 2.92 15.71
N VAL A 30 4.53 2.47 15.06
CA VAL A 30 3.32 3.26 14.80
C VAL A 30 2.04 2.49 15.12
N SER A 31 0.95 3.21 15.38
CA SER A 31 -0.41 2.65 15.45
C SER A 31 -1.36 3.42 14.55
N TRP A 32 -2.30 2.70 13.94
CA TRP A 32 -3.21 3.23 12.93
C TRP A 32 -4.67 3.19 13.39
N ASP A 33 -5.42 4.26 13.12
CA ASP A 33 -6.88 4.23 13.11
C ASP A 33 -7.37 3.64 11.79
N PHE A 34 -7.52 2.33 11.75
CA PHE A 34 -8.05 1.62 10.58
C PHE A 34 -9.51 1.99 10.27
N GLY A 35 -10.28 2.46 11.25
CA GLY A 35 -11.67 2.90 11.04
C GLY A 35 -11.73 4.21 10.25
N GLY A 36 -11.00 5.23 10.71
CA GLY A 36 -10.85 6.50 10.02
C GLY A 36 -10.12 6.37 8.68
N LEU A 37 -9.06 5.56 8.59
CA LEU A 37 -8.35 5.29 7.34
C LEU A 37 -9.24 4.60 6.30
N LEU A 38 -10.06 3.61 6.71
CA LEU A 38 -11.04 2.97 5.84
C LEU A 38 -12.09 3.99 5.36
N GLN A 39 -12.54 4.92 6.22
CA GLN A 39 -13.46 5.99 5.81
C GLN A 39 -12.83 6.94 4.79
N LEU A 40 -11.58 7.39 5.02
CA LEU A 40 -10.82 8.24 4.08
C LEU A 40 -10.77 7.59 2.69
N LEU A 41 -10.26 6.37 2.60
CA LEU A 41 -10.12 5.66 1.32
C LEU A 41 -11.47 5.36 0.68
N SER A 42 -12.49 5.02 1.47
CA SER A 42 -13.85 4.77 0.97
C SER A 42 -14.55 6.02 0.46
N ASN A 43 -14.15 7.21 0.93
CA ASN A 43 -14.68 8.48 0.44
C ASN A 43 -13.94 8.90 -0.83
N LEU A 44 -12.60 8.88 -0.83
CA LEU A 44 -11.78 9.12 -2.02
C LEU A 44 -12.21 8.25 -3.21
N ALA A 45 -12.43 6.95 -2.98
CA ALA A 45 -12.92 6.03 -4.01
C ALA A 45 -14.28 6.46 -4.60
N ARG A 46 -15.23 6.88 -3.77
CA ARG A 46 -16.57 7.33 -4.20
C ARG A 46 -16.56 8.69 -4.88
N GLU A 47 -15.77 9.63 -4.36
CA GLU A 47 -15.62 10.99 -4.92
C GLU A 47 -14.96 10.97 -6.29
N ARG A 48 -14.01 10.04 -6.53
CA ARG A 48 -13.26 9.95 -7.79
C ARG A 48 -13.92 9.10 -8.86
N THR A 49 -14.57 8.00 -8.49
CA THR A 49 -15.30 7.15 -9.46
C THR A 49 -16.75 7.62 -9.68
N GLY A 50 -17.31 8.43 -8.78
CA GLY A 50 -18.70 8.89 -8.83
C GLY A 50 -19.75 7.80 -8.56
N VAL A 51 -19.34 6.55 -8.32
CA VAL A 51 -20.23 5.39 -8.17
C VAL A 51 -20.20 4.79 -6.76
N PRO A 52 -21.26 4.08 -6.31
CA PRO A 52 -21.30 3.43 -5.01
C PRO A 52 -20.20 2.38 -4.81
N LEU A 53 -19.52 2.44 -3.65
CA LEU A 53 -18.52 1.46 -3.24
C LEU A 53 -19.16 0.13 -2.79
N LEU A 54 -18.73 -0.97 -3.40
CA LEU A 54 -19.18 -2.34 -3.08
C LEU A 54 -18.61 -2.88 -1.75
N ARG A 55 -17.32 -2.59 -1.49
CA ARG A 55 -16.55 -2.85 -0.25
C ARG A 55 -15.08 -2.47 -0.47
N CYS A 56 -14.32 -2.44 0.62
CA CYS A 56 -12.86 -2.50 0.63
C CYS A 56 -12.38 -3.95 0.74
N TYR A 57 -11.38 -4.33 -0.03
CA TYR A 57 -10.60 -5.55 0.10
C TYR A 57 -9.21 -5.17 0.62
N TRP A 58 -8.83 -5.69 1.78
CA TRP A 58 -7.60 -5.34 2.48
C TRP A 58 -6.64 -6.53 2.44
N TYR A 59 -5.49 -6.38 1.77
CA TYR A 59 -4.52 -7.44 1.52
C TYR A 59 -3.32 -7.24 2.44
N GLU A 60 -3.15 -8.20 3.36
CA GLU A 60 -2.19 -8.13 4.47
C GLU A 60 -1.23 -9.32 4.38
N ALA A 61 0.08 -9.03 4.36
CA ALA A 61 1.12 -10.00 4.04
C ALA A 61 1.70 -10.62 5.32
N THR A 62 1.27 -11.84 5.67
CA THR A 62 1.53 -12.43 6.99
C THR A 62 2.51 -13.60 6.98
N ILE A 63 3.35 -13.68 8.02
CA ILE A 63 4.21 -14.84 8.28
C ILE A 63 3.33 -15.98 8.82
N GLU A 64 3.47 -17.17 8.24
CA GLU A 64 2.69 -18.39 8.55
C GLU A 64 1.15 -18.31 8.36
N GLY A 65 0.59 -17.17 7.96
CA GLY A 65 -0.88 -16.98 7.93
C GLY A 65 -1.50 -16.66 9.29
N ARG A 66 -0.69 -16.35 10.31
CA ARG A 66 -1.17 -16.17 11.70
C ARG A 66 -1.95 -14.87 11.85
N ARG A 67 -3.14 -14.95 12.44
CA ARG A 67 -3.93 -13.77 12.84
C ARG A 67 -3.41 -13.16 14.14
N SER A 68 -3.36 -11.83 14.16
CA SER A 68 -3.13 -10.99 15.34
C SER A 68 -4.47 -10.43 15.84
N ALA A 69 -4.49 -9.82 17.04
CA ALA A 69 -5.66 -9.08 17.50
C ALA A 69 -6.00 -7.88 16.59
N GLU A 70 -4.98 -7.27 15.95
CA GLU A 70 -5.16 -6.23 14.93
C GLU A 70 -5.89 -6.79 13.69
N HIS A 71 -5.55 -8.01 13.25
CA HIS A 71 -6.21 -8.65 12.10
C HIS A 71 -7.68 -9.01 12.38
N GLU A 72 -8.04 -9.39 13.61
CA GLU A 72 -9.45 -9.60 13.97
C GLU A 72 -10.21 -8.27 14.05
N ALA A 73 -9.64 -7.25 14.71
CA ALA A 73 -10.24 -5.91 14.76
C ALA A 73 -10.43 -5.26 13.37
N LEU A 74 -9.50 -5.50 12.44
CA LEU A 74 -9.65 -5.16 11.02
C LEU A 74 -10.82 -5.94 10.37
N ALA A 75 -10.90 -7.26 10.61
CA ALA A 75 -11.91 -8.12 9.99
C ALA A 75 -13.35 -7.80 10.44
N ASP A 76 -13.52 -7.23 11.63
CA ASP A 76 -14.80 -6.76 12.16
C ASP A 76 -15.26 -5.39 11.59
N LEU A 77 -14.41 -4.66 10.84
CA LEU A 77 -14.78 -3.36 10.29
C LEU A 77 -15.87 -3.47 9.19
N PRO A 78 -16.98 -2.72 9.31
CA PRO A 78 -18.10 -2.84 8.38
C PRO A 78 -17.71 -2.37 6.97
N GLY A 79 -17.90 -3.25 5.99
CA GLY A 79 -17.55 -2.99 4.60
C GLY A 79 -16.09 -3.26 4.25
N LEU A 80 -15.27 -3.78 5.17
CA LEU A 80 -13.95 -4.32 4.87
C LEU A 80 -14.02 -5.84 4.62
N LYS A 81 -13.14 -6.35 3.75
CA LYS A 81 -12.89 -7.77 3.56
C LYS A 81 -11.40 -8.06 3.66
N LEU A 82 -10.99 -8.58 4.81
CA LEU A 82 -9.60 -8.96 5.05
C LEU A 82 -9.19 -10.20 4.22
N ARG A 83 -8.04 -10.08 3.58
CA ARG A 83 -7.30 -11.10 2.84
C ARG A 83 -5.91 -11.22 3.46
N LEU A 84 -5.49 -12.44 3.81
CA LEU A 84 -4.25 -12.71 4.53
C LEU A 84 -3.34 -13.58 3.65
N GLY A 85 -2.44 -12.93 2.92
CA GLY A 85 -1.43 -13.61 2.14
C GLY A 85 -0.41 -14.31 3.03
N ARG A 86 0.11 -15.46 2.58
CA ARG A 86 1.17 -16.20 3.28
C ARG A 86 2.53 -15.92 2.65
N VAL A 87 3.29 -15.03 3.25
CA VAL A 87 4.66 -14.71 2.80
C VAL A 87 5.60 -15.88 3.11
N ARG A 88 6.47 -16.24 2.16
CA ARG A 88 7.58 -17.16 2.40
C ARG A 88 8.84 -16.38 2.79
N PRO A 89 9.56 -16.74 3.87
CA PRO A 89 10.82 -16.09 4.22
C PRO A 89 11.77 -16.03 3.02
N GLY A 90 12.26 -14.83 2.70
CA GLY A 90 13.14 -14.60 1.54
C GLY A 90 12.44 -14.27 0.21
N ARG A 91 11.10 -14.35 0.11
CA ARG A 91 10.36 -13.94 -1.11
C ARG A 91 9.16 -13.05 -0.76
N ARG A 92 9.13 -11.82 -1.28
CA ARG A 92 7.89 -11.03 -1.39
C ARG A 92 7.02 -11.72 -2.44
N GLU A 93 5.90 -12.29 -2.01
CA GLU A 93 5.07 -13.15 -2.87
C GLU A 93 3.61 -13.01 -2.46
N GLY A 94 2.74 -12.54 -3.37
CA GLY A 94 1.33 -12.93 -3.37
C GLY A 94 0.26 -11.87 -3.07
N VAL A 95 0.61 -10.65 -2.67
CA VAL A 95 -0.40 -9.57 -2.50
C VAL A 95 -0.93 -9.13 -3.87
N ASP A 96 -0.02 -8.93 -4.81
CA ASP A 96 -0.24 -8.80 -6.25
C ASP A 96 -1.14 -9.91 -6.81
N ILE A 97 -0.84 -11.18 -6.50
CA ILE A 97 -1.57 -12.36 -6.98
C ILE A 97 -3.00 -12.40 -6.39
N GLU A 98 -3.17 -12.07 -5.11
CA GLU A 98 -4.49 -12.03 -4.47
C GLU A 98 -5.34 -10.86 -4.97
N ILE A 99 -4.76 -9.66 -5.16
CA ILE A 99 -5.42 -8.51 -5.79
C ILE A 99 -5.86 -8.87 -7.21
N HIS A 100 -4.97 -9.41 -8.03
CA HIS A 100 -5.28 -9.88 -9.39
C HIS A 100 -6.45 -10.85 -9.36
N ARG A 101 -6.36 -11.92 -8.56
CA ARG A 101 -7.39 -12.96 -8.48
C ARG A 101 -8.77 -12.38 -8.14
N ASP A 102 -8.87 -11.54 -7.13
CA ASP A 102 -10.15 -10.98 -6.70
C ASP A 102 -10.68 -9.92 -7.70
N LEU A 103 -9.81 -9.05 -8.24
CA LEU A 103 -10.19 -8.05 -9.23
C LEU A 103 -10.76 -8.71 -10.49
N MET A 104 -10.06 -9.71 -11.05
CA MET A 104 -10.55 -10.41 -12.25
C MET A 104 -11.78 -11.25 -11.97
N THR A 105 -11.94 -11.76 -10.74
CA THR A 105 -13.18 -12.44 -10.33
C THR A 105 -14.37 -11.46 -10.32
N LEU A 106 -14.16 -10.20 -9.92
CA LEU A 106 -15.20 -9.18 -9.92
C LEU A 106 -15.47 -8.63 -11.33
N ALA A 107 -14.42 -8.36 -12.12
CA ALA A 107 -14.51 -7.87 -13.49
C ALA A 107 -15.23 -8.87 -14.42
N ARG A 108 -14.80 -10.15 -14.44
CA ARG A 108 -15.40 -11.20 -15.30
C ARG A 108 -16.86 -11.52 -14.95
N ASN A 109 -17.31 -11.17 -13.74
CA ASN A 109 -18.71 -11.31 -13.32
C ASN A 109 -19.53 -10.01 -13.46
N GLY A 110 -18.96 -8.93 -14.03
CA GLY A 110 -19.64 -7.63 -14.16
C GLY A 110 -20.03 -7.01 -12.81
N ALA A 111 -19.28 -7.31 -11.74
CA ALA A 111 -19.64 -6.92 -10.38
C ALA A 111 -19.30 -5.45 -10.05
N LEU A 112 -18.36 -4.86 -10.80
CA LEU A 112 -17.89 -3.48 -10.70
C LEU A 112 -17.66 -2.92 -12.11
N ALA A 113 -17.63 -1.58 -12.23
CA ALA A 113 -17.26 -0.85 -13.44
C ALA A 113 -15.93 -0.09 -13.27
N ASP A 114 -15.63 0.35 -12.04
CA ASP A 114 -14.38 0.98 -11.67
C ASP A 114 -13.70 0.17 -10.54
N ALA A 115 -12.37 0.11 -10.57
CA ALA A 115 -11.54 -0.40 -9.49
C ALA A 115 -10.65 0.72 -8.94
N VAL A 116 -10.49 0.78 -7.62
CA VAL A 116 -9.60 1.73 -6.95
C VAL A 116 -8.53 0.92 -6.23
N VAL A 117 -7.27 1.08 -6.62
CA VAL A 117 -6.16 0.24 -6.14
C VAL A 117 -5.14 1.08 -5.38
N VAL A 118 -4.98 0.82 -4.08
CA VAL A 118 -3.98 1.48 -3.23
C VAL A 118 -2.69 0.67 -3.24
N SER A 119 -1.75 1.05 -4.09
CA SER A 119 -0.38 0.51 -4.16
C SER A 119 0.54 1.41 -4.98
N GLY A 120 1.86 1.18 -4.89
CA GLY A 120 2.87 1.77 -5.77
C GLY A 120 3.67 0.74 -6.57
N ASP A 121 3.35 -0.55 -6.46
CA ASP A 121 4.14 -1.66 -7.01
C ASP A 121 4.03 -1.78 -8.54
N GLU A 122 5.11 -2.17 -9.21
CA GLU A 122 5.17 -2.30 -10.67
C GLU A 122 4.49 -3.57 -11.18
N ASP A 123 4.51 -4.66 -10.37
CA ASP A 123 3.88 -5.94 -10.73
C ASP A 123 2.35 -5.83 -10.93
N LEU A 124 1.72 -4.77 -10.38
CA LEU A 124 0.30 -4.48 -10.59
C LEU A 124 -0.02 -3.85 -11.95
N ALA A 125 0.96 -3.43 -12.75
CA ALA A 125 0.68 -2.84 -14.07
C ALA A 125 -0.03 -3.84 -15.01
N GLN A 126 0.43 -5.10 -15.07
CA GLN A 126 -0.26 -6.15 -15.82
C GLN A 126 -1.69 -6.40 -15.27
N VAL A 127 -1.88 -6.25 -13.96
CA VAL A 127 -3.18 -6.42 -13.29
C VAL A 127 -4.16 -5.29 -13.62
N VAL A 128 -3.66 -4.10 -13.97
CA VAL A 128 -4.47 -3.00 -14.52
C VAL A 128 -4.89 -3.32 -15.96
N ALA A 129 -3.96 -3.67 -16.83
CA ALA A 129 -4.23 -4.00 -18.24
C ALA A 129 -5.24 -5.16 -18.37
N ASP A 130 -5.05 -6.25 -17.64
CA ASP A 130 -5.95 -7.42 -17.61
C ASP A 130 -7.39 -7.07 -17.17
N ALA A 131 -7.60 -5.95 -16.46
CA ALA A 131 -8.90 -5.46 -16.02
C ALA A 131 -9.54 -4.52 -17.04
N GLN A 132 -8.73 -3.68 -17.70
CA GLN A 132 -9.17 -2.79 -18.78
C GLN A 132 -9.62 -3.59 -20.02
N ASP A 133 -8.98 -4.72 -20.32
CA ASP A 133 -9.43 -5.71 -21.32
C ASP A 133 -10.83 -6.27 -21.03
N LEU A 134 -11.31 -6.19 -19.78
CA LEU A 134 -12.65 -6.57 -19.35
C LEU A 134 -13.62 -5.38 -19.25
N GLY A 135 -13.19 -4.18 -19.67
CA GLY A 135 -13.97 -2.95 -19.63
C GLY A 135 -14.05 -2.29 -18.24
N VAL A 136 -13.16 -2.65 -17.31
CA VAL A 136 -13.06 -2.02 -15.99
C VAL A 136 -12.05 -0.88 -16.02
N ARG A 137 -12.46 0.31 -15.58
CA ARG A 137 -11.55 1.43 -15.36
C ARG A 137 -10.77 1.25 -14.06
N VAL A 138 -9.48 1.54 -14.04
CA VAL A 138 -8.66 1.38 -12.83
C VAL A 138 -8.00 2.69 -12.41
N THR A 139 -8.44 3.23 -11.27
CA THR A 139 -7.83 4.39 -10.62
C THR A 139 -6.81 3.92 -9.58
N VAL A 140 -5.57 4.38 -9.68
CA VAL A 140 -4.54 4.04 -8.69
C VAL A 140 -4.43 5.13 -7.63
N VAL A 141 -4.24 4.71 -6.38
CA VAL A 141 -3.99 5.57 -5.22
C VAL A 141 -2.57 5.30 -4.74
N HIS A 142 -1.69 6.29 -4.83
CA HIS A 142 -0.33 6.19 -4.29
C HIS A 142 -0.14 7.13 -3.11
N VAL A 143 0.81 6.79 -2.24
CA VAL A 143 1.30 7.68 -1.20
C VAL A 143 2.39 8.58 -1.78
N ALA A 144 2.45 9.84 -1.34
CA ALA A 144 3.60 10.72 -1.60
C ALA A 144 4.43 10.91 -0.33
N VAL A 145 5.72 10.59 -0.42
CA VAL A 145 6.71 10.78 0.65
C VAL A 145 7.51 12.03 0.32
N ASP A 146 7.47 13.04 1.19
CA ASP A 146 8.16 14.33 1.02
C ASP A 146 7.86 15.07 -0.31
N GLY A 147 6.68 14.83 -0.89
CA GLY A 147 6.27 15.34 -2.22
C GLY A 147 6.91 14.59 -3.39
N ASN A 148 7.69 13.55 -3.11
CA ASN A 148 8.30 12.68 -4.10
C ASN A 148 7.38 11.48 -4.43
N TRP A 149 7.34 11.12 -5.72
CA TRP A 149 6.44 10.09 -6.24
C TRP A 149 7.08 8.71 -6.04
N THR A 150 6.50 7.85 -5.19
CA THR A 150 7.04 6.50 -4.91
C THR A 150 6.52 5.41 -5.84
N ILE A 151 5.48 5.70 -6.62
CA ILE A 151 4.87 4.81 -7.61
C ILE A 151 5.72 4.69 -8.89
N SER A 152 5.79 3.49 -9.45
CA SER A 152 6.52 3.21 -10.69
C SER A 152 6.06 4.07 -11.89
N ARG A 153 6.90 4.17 -12.93
CA ARG A 153 6.49 4.86 -14.17
C ARG A 153 5.50 4.03 -14.98
N VAL A 154 5.63 2.69 -14.96
CA VAL A 154 4.79 1.79 -15.77
C VAL A 154 3.35 1.79 -15.25
N LEU A 155 3.13 1.58 -13.95
CA LEU A 155 1.78 1.57 -13.37
C LEU A 155 1.01 2.87 -13.63
N ARG A 156 1.72 4.02 -13.62
CA ARG A 156 1.15 5.35 -13.93
C ARG A 156 0.82 5.59 -15.40
N GLN A 157 1.37 4.79 -16.31
CA GLN A 157 1.03 4.86 -17.74
C GLN A 157 -0.13 3.93 -18.09
N GLU A 158 -0.36 2.89 -17.29
CA GLU A 158 -1.44 1.92 -17.48
C GLU A 158 -2.77 2.39 -16.83
N CYS A 159 -2.74 3.05 -15.67
CA CYS A 159 -3.95 3.42 -14.94
C CYS A 159 -4.77 4.57 -15.57
N ASP A 160 -6.11 4.48 -15.48
CA ASP A 160 -7.07 5.47 -16.01
C ASP A 160 -7.03 6.85 -15.33
N ASP A 161 -6.78 6.87 -14.01
CA ASP A 161 -6.63 8.08 -13.18
C ASP A 161 -5.70 7.77 -12.01
N LEU A 162 -5.11 8.83 -11.43
CA LEU A 162 -4.16 8.74 -10.33
C LEU A 162 -4.53 9.70 -9.20
N ILE A 163 -4.54 9.16 -7.98
CA ILE A 163 -4.81 9.88 -6.73
C ILE A 163 -3.52 9.87 -5.89
N GLU A 164 -3.02 11.07 -5.58
CA GLU A 164 -1.95 11.25 -4.60
C GLU A 164 -2.54 11.36 -3.18
N ILE A 165 -1.95 10.65 -2.22
CA ILE A 165 -2.19 10.82 -0.79
C ILE A 165 -0.87 11.23 -0.11
N GLY A 166 -0.71 12.54 0.12
CA GLY A 166 0.40 13.08 0.90
C GLY A 166 0.21 12.97 2.42
N SER A 167 1.28 13.26 3.17
CA SER A 167 1.35 13.17 4.63
C SER A 167 0.21 13.89 5.38
N GLY A 168 -0.24 15.04 4.89
CA GLY A 168 -1.35 15.80 5.48
C GLY A 168 -2.68 15.05 5.53
N HIS A 169 -2.94 14.14 4.59
CA HIS A 169 -4.14 13.30 4.58
C HIS A 169 -4.06 12.12 5.56
N LEU A 170 -2.86 11.59 5.79
CA LEU A 170 -2.64 10.42 6.65
C LEU A 170 -2.35 10.80 8.11
N ARG A 171 -1.87 12.03 8.39
CA ARG A 171 -1.54 12.52 9.74
C ARG A 171 -2.64 12.31 10.80
N PRO A 172 -3.95 12.44 10.53
CA PRO A 172 -4.99 12.17 11.53
C PRO A 172 -5.10 10.69 11.96
N TYR A 173 -4.61 9.77 11.13
CA TYR A 173 -4.90 8.33 11.25
C TYR A 173 -3.69 7.48 11.68
N VAL A 174 -2.50 8.07 11.87
CA VAL A 174 -1.30 7.34 12.32
C VAL A 174 -0.57 8.07 13.44
N ASN A 175 -0.38 7.37 14.56
CA ASN A 175 0.30 7.84 15.75
C ASN A 175 1.66 7.15 15.90
N LEU A 176 2.68 7.88 16.37
CA LEU A 176 3.98 7.31 16.73
C LEU A 176 3.90 6.73 18.15
N LEU A 177 4.39 5.50 18.34
CA LEU A 177 4.43 4.83 19.64
C LEU A 177 5.69 5.28 20.40
N SER A 178 5.48 6.06 21.47
CA SER A 178 6.58 6.53 22.35
C SER A 178 7.37 5.35 22.94
N GLY A 179 8.67 5.33 22.67
CA GLY A 179 9.55 4.17 22.88
C GLY A 179 10.33 3.80 21.60
N ALA A 180 9.84 4.21 20.43
CA ALA A 180 10.64 4.32 19.22
C ALA A 180 11.55 5.57 19.32
N GLU A 181 12.71 5.43 19.96
CA GLU A 181 13.69 6.50 20.20
C GLU A 181 14.34 6.99 18.89
N SER A 182 13.62 7.80 18.10
CA SER A 182 14.14 8.48 16.92
C SER A 182 15.17 9.54 17.33
N SER A 183 16.45 9.24 17.12
CA SER A 183 17.58 10.09 17.51
C SER A 183 17.58 11.45 16.81
N SER A 184 16.91 12.43 17.42
CA SER A 184 16.97 13.85 17.02
C SER A 184 18.24 14.49 17.59
N PRO A 185 18.87 15.45 16.88
CA PRO A 185 20.15 16.03 17.28
C PRO A 185 20.02 16.85 18.58
N SER A 186 21.02 16.71 19.46
CA SER A 186 21.07 17.37 20.76
C SER A 186 21.31 18.88 20.64
N SER A 187 20.21 19.64 20.54
CA SER A 187 20.23 21.09 20.76
C SER A 187 20.63 21.40 22.21
N LEU A 188 21.56 22.34 22.39
CA LEU A 188 22.09 22.67 23.71
C LEU A 188 21.05 23.42 24.55
N GLY A 189 20.42 22.73 25.50
CA GLY A 189 19.58 23.31 26.54
C GLY A 189 20.29 23.28 27.90
N THR A 190 20.72 24.43 28.39
CA THR A 190 21.46 24.56 29.67
C THR A 190 20.54 24.44 30.88
N SER A 191 20.48 23.25 31.49
CA SER A 191 19.89 23.06 32.82
C SER A 191 20.76 23.72 33.91
N PRO A 192 20.22 24.60 34.77
CA PRO A 192 20.99 25.23 35.84
C PRO A 192 21.27 24.25 36.99
N LEU A 193 22.52 24.26 37.47
CA LEU A 193 22.98 23.42 38.59
C LEU A 193 22.54 24.01 39.93
N SER A 194 21.50 23.45 40.56
CA SER A 194 21.15 23.74 41.95
C SER A 194 22.08 22.98 42.91
N ASN A 195 23.02 23.69 43.52
CA ASN A 195 23.97 23.15 44.49
C ASN A 195 23.32 23.01 45.89
N GLY A 196 23.47 21.84 46.53
CA GLY A 196 23.01 21.59 47.89
C GLY A 196 23.84 20.50 48.58
N HIS A 197 24.51 20.85 49.67
CA HIS A 197 25.34 19.94 50.48
C HIS A 197 24.73 19.72 51.87
N GLY A 198 24.96 18.54 52.45
CA GLY A 198 24.50 18.14 53.79
C GLY A 198 23.50 16.97 53.72
N GLY A 199 23.74 15.78 54.30
CA GLY A 199 24.90 15.33 55.08
C GLY A 199 24.59 15.17 56.57
N GLY A 200 23.82 14.13 56.94
CA GLY A 200 23.50 13.83 58.33
C GLY A 200 22.56 12.64 58.55
N THR A 201 23.15 11.50 58.93
CA THR A 201 22.61 10.47 59.87
C THR A 201 21.10 10.19 59.97
N SER A 202 20.69 8.97 59.60
CA SER A 202 19.47 8.32 60.10
C SER A 202 19.60 7.90 61.58
N PRO A 203 18.49 7.76 62.32
CA PRO A 203 18.24 6.46 62.99
C PRO A 203 16.76 5.97 62.93
N ILE A 204 16.50 4.82 63.56
CA ILE A 204 15.40 3.87 63.28
C ILE A 204 14.19 3.98 64.25
N GLY A 205 12.97 4.03 63.69
CA GLY A 205 11.71 3.48 64.26
C GLY A 205 11.07 4.16 65.48
N PRO A 206 9.93 3.64 66.03
CA PRO A 206 9.11 2.51 65.59
C PRO A 206 7.58 2.80 65.43
N LEU A 207 6.75 1.75 65.31
CA LEU A 207 5.29 1.71 65.04
C LEU A 207 4.39 2.15 66.24
N ARG A 208 3.15 2.66 66.00
CA ARG A 208 1.81 2.00 66.26
C ARG A 208 0.58 2.89 65.85
N PRO A 209 -0.74 2.60 66.11
CA PRO A 209 -1.75 2.59 65.02
C PRO A 209 -3.05 3.43 65.27
N THR A 210 -4.17 3.08 64.59
CA THR A 210 -5.56 3.65 64.61
C THR A 210 -5.78 4.88 63.70
N SER A 211 -6.95 5.12 63.05
CA SER A 211 -8.16 4.30 62.78
C SER A 211 -9.00 4.89 61.62
N GLN A 212 -9.69 4.03 60.84
CA GLN A 212 -10.80 4.35 59.92
C GLN A 212 -12.17 4.37 60.68
N PRO A 213 -13.35 4.72 60.09
CA PRO A 213 -13.67 5.10 58.69
C PRO A 213 -14.54 6.39 58.54
N GLY A 214 -14.97 6.74 57.30
CA GLY A 214 -16.20 7.53 57.05
C GLY A 214 -16.15 8.60 55.93
N PRO A 215 -17.10 8.61 54.96
CA PRO A 215 -17.24 9.66 53.93
C PRO A 215 -18.45 10.61 54.13
N PRO A 216 -18.47 11.81 53.51
CA PRO A 216 -19.67 12.66 53.38
C PRO A 216 -20.42 12.50 52.02
N PRO A 217 -21.69 12.92 51.88
CA PRO A 217 -22.60 12.43 50.82
C PRO A 217 -23.16 13.49 49.84
N SER A 218 -24.02 13.04 48.92
CA SER A 218 -24.65 13.85 47.84
C SER A 218 -26.02 14.46 48.20
N THR A 219 -26.21 15.73 47.77
CA THR A 219 -27.46 16.43 47.36
C THR A 219 -28.70 16.47 48.30
N PRO A 220 -29.55 17.51 48.14
CA PRO A 220 -30.77 17.35 47.35
C PRO A 220 -31.13 18.55 46.43
N VAL A 221 -32.30 18.49 45.79
CA VAL A 221 -32.77 19.31 44.65
C VAL A 221 -33.75 20.43 45.06
N VAL A 222 -33.77 21.57 44.34
CA VAL A 222 -34.98 22.35 43.93
C VAL A 222 -34.58 23.51 42.97
N GLY A 223 -35.44 23.83 41.98
CA GLY A 223 -35.42 25.12 41.26
C GLY A 223 -35.12 25.07 39.75
N ARG A 224 -35.98 25.70 38.93
CA ARG A 224 -35.82 25.94 37.46
C ARG A 224 -35.98 27.47 37.18
N PRO A 225 -35.94 28.02 35.95
CA PRO A 225 -35.06 29.17 35.65
C PRO A 225 -35.81 30.46 35.26
N PRO A 226 -35.09 31.57 35.04
CA PRO A 226 -35.49 32.64 34.13
C PRO A 226 -34.72 32.59 32.79
N ALA A 227 -35.29 33.23 31.76
CA ALA A 227 -34.74 33.36 30.40
C ALA A 227 -34.27 34.82 30.13
N PRO A 228 -33.75 35.18 28.94
CA PRO A 228 -32.82 36.31 28.79
C PRO A 228 -33.48 37.70 28.65
N LEU A 229 -32.66 38.74 28.85
CA LEU A 229 -32.96 40.14 28.51
C LEU A 229 -32.53 40.51 27.09
N VAL A 230 -33.05 41.64 26.59
CA VAL A 230 -33.14 41.97 25.15
C VAL A 230 -32.35 43.26 24.80
N SER A 231 -32.08 43.45 23.51
CA SER A 231 -31.33 44.54 22.88
C SER A 231 -31.94 45.95 23.03
N PRO A 232 -31.27 46.97 22.48
CA PRO A 232 -31.92 47.82 21.49
C PRO A 232 -31.28 47.76 20.08
N SER A 233 -32.00 48.24 19.06
CA SER A 233 -31.67 48.18 17.62
C SER A 233 -31.65 49.59 16.98
N VAL A 234 -31.86 49.69 15.64
CA VAL A 234 -31.92 50.93 14.78
C VAL A 234 -30.53 51.36 14.28
N ARG A 235 -30.18 51.50 12.98
CA ARG A 235 -30.80 51.40 11.62
C ARG A 235 -29.75 50.71 10.70
N ASP A 236 -30.00 49.94 9.64
CA ASP A 236 -31.00 49.91 8.55
C ASP A 236 -30.95 51.06 7.53
N LEU A 237 -30.46 50.77 6.32
CA LEU A 237 -30.99 51.20 5.01
C LEU A 237 -30.25 50.47 3.86
N GLY A 238 -30.95 50.18 2.76
CA GLY A 238 -30.49 49.29 1.67
C GLY A 238 -29.82 49.96 0.45
N PRO A 239 -29.47 49.18 -0.58
CA PRO A 239 -28.71 49.64 -1.75
C PRO A 239 -29.59 50.28 -2.86
N ALA A 240 -29.03 51.24 -3.59
CA ALA A 240 -29.63 51.82 -4.80
C ALA A 240 -28.57 52.04 -5.89
N MET A 241 -28.98 51.89 -7.15
CA MET A 241 -28.19 52.24 -8.35
C MET A 241 -28.21 53.77 -8.56
N THR A 242 -27.16 54.35 -9.17
CA THR A 242 -27.17 54.93 -10.55
C THR A 242 -26.02 55.92 -10.82
N SER A 243 -25.36 55.71 -11.97
CA SER A 243 -24.87 56.74 -12.94
C SER A 243 -23.79 57.80 -12.59
N ASN A 244 -22.96 58.05 -13.63
CA ASN A 244 -22.22 59.27 -14.00
C ASN A 244 -20.84 59.60 -13.36
N SER A 245 -19.82 59.38 -14.19
CA SER A 245 -18.53 60.12 -14.24
C SER A 245 -18.73 61.61 -14.62
N PRO A 246 -17.69 62.46 -14.56
CA PRO A 246 -16.84 62.63 -15.76
C PRO A 246 -15.35 63.04 -15.54
N LEU A 247 -14.55 62.91 -16.61
CA LEU A 247 -13.24 63.57 -16.89
C LEU A 247 -12.04 63.22 -15.96
N SER A 248 -10.77 63.28 -16.40
CA SER A 248 -10.18 63.52 -17.74
C SER A 248 -8.77 62.90 -17.83
N GLY A 249 -8.27 62.55 -19.02
CA GLY A 249 -6.84 62.18 -19.21
C GLY A 249 -6.52 61.16 -20.31
N SER A 250 -6.30 61.67 -21.53
CA SER A 250 -5.45 61.22 -22.67
C SER A 250 -4.46 60.04 -22.44
N SER A 251 -4.06 59.21 -23.40
CA SER A 251 -4.26 59.01 -24.87
C SER A 251 -3.39 57.79 -25.30
N MET A 252 -3.43 57.12 -26.47
CA MET A 252 -4.11 57.18 -27.79
C MET A 252 -4.07 55.72 -28.40
N GLY A 253 -4.48 55.36 -29.62
CA GLY A 253 -5.13 56.07 -30.73
C GLY A 253 -5.28 55.18 -31.99
N THR A 254 -6.13 55.62 -32.95
CA THR A 254 -6.32 55.11 -34.34
C THR A 254 -6.85 53.68 -34.58
N GLY A 255 -7.63 53.52 -35.66
CA GLY A 255 -8.47 52.34 -35.97
C GLY A 255 -8.47 51.92 -37.47
N PRO A 256 -9.52 51.22 -37.98
CA PRO A 256 -9.35 50.18 -39.02
C PRO A 256 -10.06 50.39 -40.37
N LEU A 257 -9.65 49.63 -41.41
CA LEU A 257 -10.39 49.35 -42.67
C LEU A 257 -9.93 48.01 -43.30
N PRO A 258 -10.84 47.26 -43.99
CA PRO A 258 -10.46 46.53 -45.20
C PRO A 258 -11.50 46.62 -46.36
N LEU A 259 -11.04 46.43 -47.61
CA LEU A 259 -11.80 46.49 -48.89
C LEU A 259 -11.15 45.51 -49.94
N PRO A 260 -11.74 45.18 -51.13
CA PRO A 260 -12.12 43.78 -51.39
C PRO A 260 -11.75 43.12 -52.76
N LEU A 261 -11.93 41.79 -52.82
CA LEU A 261 -12.17 40.93 -54.02
C LEU A 261 -11.05 40.85 -55.10
N PRO A 262 -11.15 40.04 -56.20
CA PRO A 262 -12.18 39.05 -56.62
C PRO A 262 -11.67 37.63 -57.01
N GLY A 263 -12.59 36.66 -57.25
CA GLY A 263 -12.32 35.54 -58.20
C GLY A 263 -13.11 34.23 -58.06
N GLY A 264 -13.97 33.89 -59.05
CA GLY A 264 -14.07 32.49 -59.56
C GLY A 264 -15.33 31.62 -59.33
N SER A 265 -16.28 31.67 -60.30
CA SER A 265 -16.91 30.50 -60.97
C SER A 265 -17.98 29.59 -60.30
N GLY A 266 -19.26 29.87 -60.59
CA GLY A 266 -20.33 28.88 -60.93
C GLY A 266 -21.05 28.11 -59.80
N GLY A 267 -22.37 27.89 -59.83
CA GLY A 267 -23.42 28.36 -60.76
C GLY A 267 -24.82 27.77 -60.46
N SER A 268 -25.80 28.06 -61.34
CA SER A 268 -27.18 27.51 -61.40
C SER A 268 -28.31 28.11 -60.52
N LEU A 269 -28.97 29.15 -61.08
CA LEU A 269 -30.43 29.28 -61.32
C LEU A 269 -31.47 28.93 -60.22
N GLY A 270 -32.36 29.89 -59.86
CA GLY A 270 -33.54 29.63 -59.01
C GLY A 270 -34.38 30.87 -58.61
N SER A 271 -35.04 31.52 -59.58
CA SER A 271 -35.99 32.66 -59.40
C SER A 271 -37.32 32.26 -58.71
N SER A 272 -38.15 33.12 -58.08
CA SER A 272 -38.21 34.60 -58.00
C SER A 272 -39.19 35.10 -56.91
N PHE A 273 -39.08 36.40 -56.52
CA PHE A 273 -40.05 37.31 -55.85
C PHE A 273 -40.90 36.85 -54.63
N GLY A 274 -41.11 37.64 -53.56
CA GLY A 274 -40.52 38.94 -53.18
C GLY A 274 -41.37 39.77 -52.18
N ASN A 275 -40.70 40.60 -51.35
CA ASN A 275 -41.25 41.69 -50.50
C ASN A 275 -42.21 41.32 -49.31
N SER A 276 -42.30 42.09 -48.20
CA SER A 276 -41.52 43.28 -47.76
C SER A 276 -41.63 43.63 -46.25
N THR A 277 -40.49 44.08 -45.68
CA THR A 277 -40.31 45.18 -44.69
C THR A 277 -40.79 45.14 -43.20
N THR A 278 -39.86 45.63 -42.34
CA THR A 278 -40.01 46.45 -41.10
C THR A 278 -40.55 45.87 -39.77
N GLN A 279 -39.62 45.64 -38.82
CA GLN A 279 -39.39 46.37 -37.53
C GLN A 279 -40.54 47.15 -36.83
N PRO A 280 -40.42 47.48 -35.51
CA PRO A 280 -39.81 46.77 -34.35
C PRO A 280 -40.77 46.76 -33.10
N PRO A 281 -40.39 46.26 -31.90
CA PRO A 281 -41.35 46.03 -30.78
C PRO A 281 -41.34 47.06 -29.62
N MET A 282 -42.30 46.88 -28.69
CA MET A 282 -42.45 47.47 -27.32
C MET A 282 -43.10 48.87 -27.19
N PRO A 283 -43.75 49.21 -26.04
CA PRO A 283 -44.52 48.37 -25.09
C PRO A 283 -45.83 49.05 -24.54
N LEU A 284 -46.72 48.29 -23.87
CA LEU A 284 -47.26 48.58 -22.50
C LEU A 284 -48.47 47.73 -22.01
N GLN A 285 -48.38 47.30 -20.75
CA GLN A 285 -49.43 47.30 -19.68
C GLN A 285 -50.60 46.27 -19.61
N ALA A 286 -50.39 45.28 -18.72
CA ALA A 286 -51.29 44.74 -17.66
C ALA A 286 -52.69 44.11 -17.95
N ALA A 287 -52.85 42.85 -17.53
CA ALA A 287 -54.12 42.17 -17.21
C ALA A 287 -53.88 41.11 -16.08
N PRO A 288 -54.92 40.62 -15.35
CA PRO A 288 -54.74 40.02 -14.01
C PRO A 288 -54.73 38.48 -13.92
N THR A 289 -54.44 37.98 -12.71
CA THR A 289 -54.39 36.56 -12.31
C THR A 289 -55.75 35.95 -11.93
N PRO A 290 -55.95 34.63 -12.18
CA PRO A 290 -56.92 33.80 -11.46
C PRO A 290 -56.24 32.90 -10.41
N SER A 291 -56.96 32.58 -9.33
CA SER A 291 -56.52 31.73 -8.21
C SER A 291 -56.91 30.25 -8.36
N PRO A 292 -56.20 29.31 -7.69
CA PRO A 292 -56.51 27.88 -7.76
C PRO A 292 -57.69 27.46 -6.84
N PRO A 293 -58.46 26.43 -7.20
CA PRO A 293 -59.53 25.89 -6.36
C PRO A 293 -59.01 24.93 -5.28
N SER A 294 -59.75 24.80 -4.18
CA SER A 294 -59.46 23.88 -3.07
C SER A 294 -60.07 22.48 -3.30
N THR A 295 -59.33 21.42 -3.01
CA THR A 295 -59.87 20.06 -2.90
C THR A 295 -59.36 19.32 -1.66
N THR A 296 -60.29 18.62 -1.01
CA THR A 296 -60.16 18.02 0.32
C THR A 296 -59.33 16.74 0.32
N ALA A 297 -58.54 16.51 1.39
CA ALA A 297 -57.88 15.22 1.63
C ALA A 297 -58.79 14.26 2.44
N PRO A 298 -58.92 12.97 2.04
CA PRO A 298 -59.50 11.93 2.88
C PRO A 298 -58.53 11.46 3.98
N GLY A 299 -59.07 11.01 5.12
CA GLY A 299 -58.29 10.47 6.24
C GLY A 299 -57.84 9.01 6.05
N PRO A 300 -56.93 8.49 6.92
CA PRO A 300 -56.35 7.16 6.79
C PRO A 300 -57.27 6.03 7.29
N SER A 301 -57.34 4.95 6.50
CA SER A 301 -57.94 3.67 6.91
C SER A 301 -56.92 2.80 7.67
N PRO A 302 -57.29 2.09 8.75
CA PRO A 302 -56.40 1.16 9.41
C PRO A 302 -56.24 -0.14 8.59
N SER A 303 -55.03 -0.44 8.13
CA SER A 303 -54.70 -1.69 7.46
C SER A 303 -54.34 -2.80 8.46
N SER A 304 -54.83 -4.01 8.20
CA SER A 304 -54.55 -5.23 8.96
C SER A 304 -53.08 -5.68 8.84
N PRO A 305 -52.52 -6.39 9.85
CA PRO A 305 -51.13 -6.83 9.81
C PRO A 305 -50.84 -7.81 8.67
N PRO A 306 -49.65 -7.76 8.05
CA PRO A 306 -49.27 -8.68 6.99
C PRO A 306 -49.07 -10.11 7.52
N TYR A 307 -49.58 -11.08 6.77
CA TYR A 307 -49.48 -12.51 7.05
C TYR A 307 -48.03 -12.98 6.82
N ASN A 308 -47.35 -13.43 7.87
CA ASN A 308 -45.94 -13.86 7.77
C ASN A 308 -45.85 -15.30 7.21
N PRO A 309 -45.25 -15.53 6.02
CA PRO A 309 -45.08 -16.89 5.50
C PRO A 309 -44.05 -17.67 6.34
N PRO A 310 -44.26 -18.97 6.59
CA PRO A 310 -43.29 -19.78 7.34
C PRO A 310 -42.00 -19.95 6.56
N ILE A 311 -40.87 -19.71 7.23
CA ILE A 311 -39.53 -19.95 6.68
C ILE A 311 -39.36 -21.46 6.47
N PRO A 312 -38.95 -21.94 5.26
CA PRO A 312 -38.60 -23.34 5.07
C PRO A 312 -37.39 -23.70 5.95
N ALA A 313 -37.54 -24.74 6.79
CA ALA A 313 -36.44 -25.25 7.60
C ALA A 313 -35.31 -25.79 6.68
N PRO A 314 -34.03 -25.56 7.01
CA PRO A 314 -32.93 -26.08 6.22
C PRO A 314 -32.89 -27.62 6.31
N SER A 315 -32.85 -28.28 5.16
CA SER A 315 -32.73 -29.75 5.08
C SER A 315 -31.45 -30.23 5.78
N PRO A 316 -31.50 -31.32 6.57
CA PRO A 316 -30.30 -31.89 7.16
C PRO A 316 -29.36 -32.47 6.08
N PRO A 317 -28.03 -32.38 6.26
CA PRO A 317 -27.09 -33.01 5.33
C PRO A 317 -27.20 -34.55 5.38
N PRO A 318 -26.92 -35.26 4.28
CA PRO A 318 -26.91 -36.72 4.26
C PRO A 318 -25.80 -37.28 5.18
N PRO A 319 -26.02 -38.45 5.81
CA PRO A 319 -25.08 -39.02 6.77
C PRO A 319 -23.76 -39.45 6.10
N GLN A 320 -22.64 -39.05 6.72
CA GLN A 320 -21.30 -39.51 6.31
C GLN A 320 -20.99 -40.86 6.96
N SER A 321 -20.61 -41.85 6.14
CA SER A 321 -20.11 -43.13 6.63
C SER A 321 -18.76 -42.95 7.36
N PRO A 322 -18.49 -43.70 8.45
CA PRO A 322 -17.31 -43.47 9.27
C PRO A 322 -16.00 -43.85 8.56
N LEU A 323 -14.99 -43.01 8.69
CA LEU A 323 -13.63 -43.30 8.25
C LEU A 323 -12.94 -44.21 9.27
N SER A 324 -12.63 -45.45 8.90
CA SER A 324 -11.84 -46.36 9.75
C SER A 324 -10.34 -46.10 9.58
N SER A 325 -9.66 -45.76 10.66
CA SER A 325 -8.22 -45.49 10.70
C SER A 325 -7.38 -46.76 10.75
N GLN A 326 -6.33 -46.86 9.92
CA GLN A 326 -5.24 -47.81 10.13
C GLN A 326 -3.91 -47.28 9.55
N PRO A 327 -2.80 -47.28 10.30
CA PRO A 327 -1.49 -46.83 9.83
C PRO A 327 -0.63 -47.99 9.28
N SER A 328 0.16 -47.71 8.24
CA SER A 328 1.13 -48.66 7.66
C SER A 328 2.55 -48.09 7.72
N PRO A 329 3.54 -48.81 8.31
CA PRO A 329 4.92 -48.34 8.42
C PRO A 329 5.77 -48.70 7.18
N LEU A 330 6.93 -48.04 7.08
CA LEU A 330 7.97 -48.30 6.08
C LEU A 330 8.76 -49.59 6.39
N PRO A 331 9.13 -50.39 5.38
CA PRO A 331 10.25 -51.32 5.49
C PRO A 331 11.39 -50.98 4.51
N SER A 332 12.61 -50.94 5.02
CA SER A 332 13.83 -50.97 4.21
C SER A 332 14.01 -52.36 3.57
N ASN A 333 14.59 -52.45 2.37
CA ASN A 333 15.38 -53.63 2.03
C ASN A 333 16.47 -53.38 0.97
N THR A 334 17.46 -54.26 0.97
CA THR A 334 18.64 -54.29 0.09
C THR A 334 18.60 -55.58 -0.76
N SER A 335 19.61 -55.78 -1.61
CA SER A 335 19.96 -57.01 -2.36
C SER A 335 19.46 -57.15 -3.81
N GLN A 336 20.12 -58.06 -4.54
CA GLN A 336 20.22 -58.17 -6.00
C GLN A 336 19.57 -59.49 -6.52
N PRO A 337 20.02 -60.13 -7.62
CA PRO A 337 19.71 -59.81 -9.03
C PRO A 337 19.03 -60.98 -9.77
N MET A 338 18.50 -60.74 -10.99
CA MET A 338 18.10 -61.80 -11.94
C MET A 338 18.44 -61.42 -13.41
N PRO A 339 18.49 -62.39 -14.38
CA PRO A 339 19.39 -62.31 -15.53
C PRO A 339 18.72 -62.20 -16.92
N ALA A 340 19.56 -62.19 -17.97
CA ALA A 340 19.17 -62.17 -19.38
C ALA A 340 18.87 -63.58 -19.98
N PRO A 341 18.12 -63.66 -21.10
CA PRO A 341 17.93 -64.88 -21.89
C PRO A 341 19.03 -65.07 -22.95
N SER A 342 19.19 -66.31 -23.43
CA SER A 342 20.28 -66.73 -24.34
C SER A 342 19.80 -67.16 -25.73
N ALA A 343 20.57 -66.81 -26.75
CA ALA A 343 20.70 -67.56 -28.01
C ALA A 343 22.02 -67.18 -28.69
N GLY A 344 22.66 -68.09 -29.42
CA GLY A 344 23.90 -67.80 -30.13
C GLY A 344 24.16 -68.76 -31.29
N LEU A 345 25.03 -68.37 -32.21
CA LEU A 345 25.65 -69.21 -33.25
C LEU A 345 26.96 -68.53 -33.73
N GLN A 346 27.73 -69.22 -34.57
CA GLN A 346 29.18 -69.02 -34.70
C GLN A 346 29.62 -68.29 -35.99
N SER A 347 30.73 -67.53 -35.87
CA SER A 347 31.84 -67.30 -36.82
C SER A 347 31.57 -67.19 -38.34
N PRO A 348 32.14 -66.18 -39.05
CA PRO A 348 33.59 -66.18 -39.30
C PRO A 348 34.31 -64.81 -39.32
N SER A 349 35.61 -64.85 -39.63
CA SER A 349 36.64 -63.80 -39.55
C SER A 349 36.55 -62.65 -40.58
N PRO A 350 37.33 -61.55 -40.41
CA PRO A 350 36.96 -60.22 -40.94
C PRO A 350 37.59 -59.81 -42.28
N GLY A 351 36.98 -58.78 -42.90
CA GLY A 351 37.63 -57.88 -43.86
C GLY A 351 37.76 -56.46 -43.26
N PRO A 352 38.76 -55.65 -43.68
CA PRO A 352 39.04 -54.37 -43.01
C PRO A 352 38.20 -53.21 -43.57
N TYR A 353 37.66 -52.38 -42.67
CA TYR A 353 37.31 -51.00 -43.01
C TYR A 353 37.62 -50.02 -41.88
N THR A 354 38.00 -48.80 -42.22
CA THR A 354 38.61 -47.82 -41.32
C THR A 354 37.58 -46.85 -40.73
N GLY A 355 37.55 -46.73 -39.41
CA GLY A 355 36.88 -45.65 -38.66
C GLY A 355 37.82 -45.09 -37.58
N PRO A 356 37.71 -43.80 -37.21
CA PRO A 356 38.70 -43.13 -36.36
C PRO A 356 38.74 -43.67 -34.92
N GLN A 357 39.91 -43.53 -34.32
CA GLN A 357 40.25 -44.10 -33.00
C GLN A 357 39.36 -43.56 -31.87
N GLN A 358 38.95 -44.46 -30.97
CA GLN A 358 38.62 -44.06 -29.61
C GLN A 358 39.91 -43.59 -28.93
N ILE A 359 39.99 -42.31 -28.57
CA ILE A 359 41.02 -41.81 -27.68
C ILE A 359 40.69 -42.34 -26.28
N ALA A 360 41.58 -43.16 -25.72
CA ALA A 360 41.42 -43.65 -24.35
C ALA A 360 41.43 -42.47 -23.36
N PRO A 361 40.59 -42.48 -22.31
CA PRO A 361 40.60 -41.43 -21.31
C PRO A 361 41.93 -41.46 -20.55
N VAL A 362 42.78 -40.47 -20.81
CA VAL A 362 43.90 -40.15 -19.92
C VAL A 362 43.37 -39.90 -18.50
N PRO A 363 44.10 -40.30 -17.44
CA PRO A 363 43.75 -39.96 -16.07
C PRO A 363 43.98 -38.45 -15.87
N ALA A 364 42.98 -37.66 -16.24
CA ALA A 364 42.95 -36.24 -15.98
C ALA A 364 42.80 -36.03 -14.47
N GLN A 365 43.93 -35.91 -13.77
CA GLN A 365 43.99 -35.57 -12.35
C GLN A 365 43.63 -34.08 -12.16
N GLN A 366 42.37 -33.76 -12.47
CA GLN A 366 41.78 -32.46 -12.21
C GLN A 366 41.63 -32.29 -10.71
N ASN A 367 42.41 -31.36 -10.17
CA ASN A 367 42.52 -31.11 -8.74
C ASN A 367 41.26 -30.34 -8.28
N ALA A 368 40.16 -31.07 -8.09
CA ALA A 368 38.92 -30.52 -7.56
C ALA A 368 39.22 -29.80 -6.23
N PRO A 369 38.88 -28.51 -6.08
CA PRO A 369 39.22 -27.75 -4.88
C PRO A 369 38.56 -28.42 -3.67
N THR A 370 39.33 -28.69 -2.61
CA THR A 370 38.74 -29.27 -1.41
C THR A 370 37.93 -28.22 -0.65
N LEU A 371 37.02 -28.64 0.23
CA LEU A 371 36.31 -27.71 1.10
C LEU A 371 37.27 -26.84 1.94
N ALA A 372 38.44 -27.39 2.32
CA ALA A 372 39.48 -26.63 3.02
C ALA A 372 40.13 -25.55 2.13
N ASP A 373 40.36 -25.85 0.85
CA ASP A 373 40.86 -24.85 -0.12
C ASP A 373 39.80 -23.76 -0.37
N ALA A 374 38.53 -24.15 -0.52
CA ALA A 374 37.42 -23.21 -0.69
C ALA A 374 37.21 -22.32 0.54
N VAL A 375 37.33 -22.86 1.76
CA VAL A 375 37.31 -22.08 3.02
C VAL A 375 38.50 -21.11 3.10
N LYS A 376 39.68 -21.51 2.64
CA LYS A 376 40.87 -20.64 2.60
C LYS A 376 40.74 -19.53 1.56
N ALA A 377 40.24 -19.84 0.36
CA ALA A 377 39.97 -18.88 -0.71
C ALA A 377 38.86 -17.89 -0.31
N ALA A 378 37.76 -18.37 0.27
CA ALA A 378 36.71 -17.53 0.87
C ALA A 378 37.27 -16.51 1.87
N HIS A 379 38.21 -16.93 2.71
CA HIS A 379 38.84 -16.02 3.66
C HIS A 379 39.68 -14.93 2.97
N GLN A 380 40.37 -15.25 1.87
CA GLN A 380 41.13 -14.28 1.08
C GLN A 380 40.21 -13.32 0.33
N GLU A 381 39.21 -13.82 -0.42
CA GLU A 381 38.24 -12.99 -1.15
C GLU A 381 37.50 -12.03 -0.20
N GLY A 382 37.17 -12.50 1.01
CA GLY A 382 36.61 -11.66 2.06
C GLY A 382 37.56 -10.55 2.53
N GLN A 383 38.86 -10.82 2.66
CA GLN A 383 39.87 -9.80 2.98
C GLN A 383 40.01 -8.78 1.85
N ASP A 384 40.09 -9.23 0.60
CA ASP A 384 40.27 -8.36 -0.58
C ASP A 384 39.05 -7.43 -0.78
N PHE A 385 37.84 -7.94 -0.56
CA PHE A 385 36.63 -7.13 -0.50
C PHE A 385 36.64 -6.14 0.69
N GLY A 386 37.08 -6.59 1.87
CA GLY A 386 37.24 -5.70 3.03
C GLY A 386 38.24 -4.58 2.79
N GLU A 387 39.37 -4.85 2.14
CA GLU A 387 40.37 -3.84 1.81
C GLU A 387 39.89 -2.83 0.76
N SER A 388 39.12 -3.25 -0.25
CA SER A 388 38.53 -2.29 -1.21
C SER A 388 37.50 -1.39 -0.53
N VAL A 389 36.58 -1.95 0.26
CA VAL A 389 35.63 -1.19 1.08
C VAL A 389 36.34 -0.22 2.03
N ALA A 390 37.47 -0.62 2.63
CA ALA A 390 38.25 0.23 3.51
C ALA A 390 39.04 1.36 2.81
N ARG A 391 39.30 1.25 1.50
CA ARG A 391 39.91 2.33 0.70
C ARG A 391 38.88 3.33 0.18
N ASP A 392 37.71 2.85 -0.24
CA ASP A 392 36.73 3.66 -0.96
C ASP A 392 35.67 4.33 -0.05
N ALA A 393 35.42 3.79 1.15
CA ALA A 393 34.35 4.27 2.02
C ALA A 393 34.79 5.34 3.05
N PRO A 394 33.94 6.33 3.39
CA PRO A 394 34.27 7.35 4.38
C PRO A 394 34.56 6.79 5.78
N ALA A 395 35.58 7.32 6.47
CA ALA A 395 36.01 6.83 7.78
C ALA A 395 34.90 6.77 8.85
N LEU A 396 34.00 7.76 8.89
CA LEU A 396 32.85 7.77 9.82
C LEU A 396 31.84 6.64 9.55
N TRP A 397 31.71 6.22 8.30
CA TRP A 397 30.90 5.06 7.92
C TRP A 397 31.61 3.76 8.28
N LEU A 398 32.94 3.70 8.12
CA LEU A 398 33.76 2.55 8.52
C LEU A 398 33.65 2.28 10.04
N GLU A 399 33.75 3.31 10.87
CA GLU A 399 33.52 3.20 12.33
C GLU A 399 32.09 2.76 12.67
N ALA A 400 31.08 3.29 11.98
CA ALA A 400 29.68 2.89 12.18
C ALA A 400 29.39 1.43 11.77
N VAL A 401 30.13 0.88 10.81
CA VAL A 401 30.10 -0.54 10.43
C VAL A 401 30.84 -1.40 11.45
N LEU A 402 32.05 -1.00 11.87
CA LEU A 402 32.83 -1.70 12.89
C LEU A 402 32.10 -1.77 14.24
N ALA A 403 31.41 -0.71 14.65
CA ALA A 403 30.60 -0.66 15.87
C ALA A 403 29.41 -1.66 15.87
N ARG A 404 29.13 -2.32 14.75
CA ARG A 404 28.07 -3.34 14.61
C ARG A 404 28.61 -4.79 14.54
N LYS A 405 29.94 -4.99 14.55
CA LYS A 405 30.56 -6.33 14.61
C LYS A 405 30.02 -7.11 15.83
N PRO A 406 29.58 -8.37 15.69
CA PRO A 406 29.78 -9.28 14.54
C PRO A 406 28.71 -9.23 13.45
N ARG A 407 27.63 -8.43 13.57
CA ARG A 407 26.55 -8.41 12.57
C ARG A 407 26.91 -7.52 11.37
N MET A 408 27.06 -8.16 10.21
CA MET A 408 27.31 -7.48 8.94
C MET A 408 26.02 -6.79 8.43
N PRO A 409 26.09 -5.56 7.89
CA PRO A 409 25.00 -4.95 7.14
C PRO A 409 24.62 -5.80 5.91
N SER A 410 23.32 -5.94 5.63
CA SER A 410 22.81 -6.83 4.57
C SER A 410 23.27 -6.46 3.15
N ASP A 411 23.50 -5.17 2.85
CA ASP A 411 24.09 -4.73 1.57
C ASP A 411 25.52 -5.26 1.40
N LEU A 412 26.34 -5.17 2.46
CA LEU A 412 27.71 -5.66 2.42
C LEU A 412 27.78 -7.18 2.38
N GLU A 413 26.85 -7.86 3.05
CA GLU A 413 26.72 -9.32 2.95
C GLU A 413 26.28 -9.78 1.55
N ALA A 414 25.31 -9.07 0.93
CA ALA A 414 24.90 -9.34 -0.44
C ALA A 414 26.06 -9.13 -1.44
N ARG A 415 26.77 -8.00 -1.32
CA ARG A 415 27.93 -7.68 -2.17
C ARG A 415 29.10 -8.63 -1.96
N LEU A 416 29.37 -9.06 -0.72
CA LEU A 416 30.40 -10.06 -0.39
C LEU A 416 30.07 -11.45 -0.97
N LEU A 417 28.79 -11.85 -0.99
CA LEU A 417 28.35 -13.11 -1.59
C LEU A 417 28.27 -13.05 -3.13
N GLN A 418 27.91 -11.89 -3.70
CA GLN A 418 27.82 -11.68 -5.14
C GLN A 418 29.18 -11.43 -5.81
N GLY A 419 30.15 -10.88 -5.07
CA GLY A 419 31.53 -10.65 -5.53
C GLY A 419 32.48 -11.85 -5.34
N SER A 420 32.03 -12.91 -4.68
CA SER A 420 32.81 -14.15 -4.48
C SER A 420 33.06 -14.86 -5.82
N SER A 421 34.28 -15.34 -6.05
CA SER A 421 34.63 -16.12 -7.25
C SER A 421 34.38 -17.62 -7.08
N LEU A 422 34.12 -18.07 -5.85
CA LEU A 422 33.85 -19.47 -5.53
C LEU A 422 32.59 -20.03 -6.21
N PRO A 423 32.60 -21.30 -6.64
CA PRO A 423 31.41 -21.98 -7.15
C PRO A 423 30.27 -21.98 -6.13
N ILE A 424 29.04 -21.87 -6.63
CA ILE A 424 27.80 -21.76 -5.84
C ILE A 424 27.67 -22.90 -4.81
N ASP A 425 28.08 -24.12 -5.18
CA ASP A 425 28.05 -25.29 -4.29
C ASP A 425 28.88 -25.11 -3.02
N PHE A 426 30.01 -24.39 -3.08
CA PHE A 426 30.79 -24.04 -1.89
C PHE A 426 30.13 -22.91 -1.09
N LEU A 427 29.49 -21.94 -1.74
CA LEU A 427 28.75 -20.88 -1.06
C LEU A 427 27.52 -21.38 -0.29
N LEU A 428 26.97 -22.55 -0.64
CA LEU A 428 25.95 -23.21 0.18
C LEU A 428 26.49 -23.62 1.57
N HIS A 429 27.78 -23.90 1.71
CA HIS A 429 28.37 -24.34 2.97
C HIS A 429 28.51 -23.18 3.97
N ASP A 430 27.99 -23.35 5.20
CA ASP A 430 28.10 -22.31 6.23
C ASP A 430 29.56 -21.99 6.60
N GLU A 431 30.46 -22.95 6.57
CA GLU A 431 31.89 -22.75 6.88
C GLU A 431 32.55 -21.74 5.94
N VAL A 432 32.25 -21.82 4.65
CA VAL A 432 32.73 -20.94 3.58
C VAL A 432 32.15 -19.53 3.77
N ARG A 433 30.83 -19.41 4.03
CA ARG A 433 30.20 -18.12 4.36
C ARG A 433 30.74 -17.50 5.65
N HIS A 434 31.09 -18.30 6.67
CA HIS A 434 31.77 -17.82 7.86
C HIS A 434 33.25 -17.47 7.63
N ALA A 435 33.91 -18.01 6.60
CA ALA A 435 35.27 -17.63 6.22
C ALA A 435 35.32 -16.29 5.48
N LEU A 436 34.42 -16.07 4.51
CA LEU A 436 34.18 -14.77 3.83
C LEU A 436 33.94 -13.65 4.84
N ARG A 437 32.96 -13.82 5.74
CA ARG A 437 32.63 -12.80 6.76
C ARG A 437 33.79 -12.50 7.70
N ARG A 438 34.60 -13.52 8.07
CA ARG A 438 35.82 -13.31 8.89
C ARG A 438 36.87 -12.51 8.12
N GLY A 439 37.14 -12.86 6.85
CA GLY A 439 38.10 -12.14 6.02
C GLY A 439 37.79 -10.65 5.94
N PHE A 440 36.53 -10.31 5.66
CA PHE A 440 36.06 -8.92 5.62
C PHE A 440 36.33 -8.17 6.94
N TRP A 441 35.94 -8.75 8.07
CA TRP A 441 36.13 -8.12 9.38
C TRP A 441 37.61 -7.99 9.76
N ASP A 442 38.44 -8.98 9.42
CA ASP A 442 39.86 -8.99 9.73
C ASP A 442 40.66 -8.00 8.85
N ALA A 443 40.13 -7.62 7.68
CA ALA A 443 40.65 -6.54 6.84
C ALA A 443 40.22 -5.15 7.36
N LEU A 444 38.95 -4.95 7.70
CA LEU A 444 38.45 -3.68 8.29
C LEU A 444 39.11 -3.35 9.65
N GLU A 445 39.48 -4.36 10.44
CA GLU A 445 40.25 -4.15 11.69
C GLU A 445 41.75 -3.93 11.45
N ARG A 446 42.26 -4.25 10.26
CA ARG A 446 43.63 -3.95 9.81
C ARG A 446 43.75 -2.53 9.29
N SER A 447 42.79 -2.06 8.50
CA SER A 447 42.78 -0.68 7.95
C SER A 447 42.59 0.42 9.01
N ARG A 448 42.31 0.04 10.27
CA ARG A 448 42.21 0.94 11.43
C ARG A 448 43.47 0.91 12.32
N ARG A 449 44.63 0.51 11.79
CA ARG A 449 45.93 0.50 12.48
C ARG A 449 46.99 1.20 11.64
#